data_AF-A0AAW8RF35-F1
#
_entry.id   AF-A0AAW8RF35-F1
#
_cell.length_a   1.000
_cell.length_b   1.000
_cell.length_c   1.000
_cell.angle_alpha   90.00
_cell.angle_beta   90.00
_cell.angle_gamma   90.00
#
_symmetry.space_group_name_H-M   'P 1'
#
loop_
_entity.id
_entity.type
_entity.pdbx_description
1 polymer ?
#
loop_
_entity_poly.entity_id
_entity_poly.type
_entity_poly.pdbx_seq_one_letter_code
_entity_poly.pdbx_strand_id
1 'polypeptide(L)' 'MTAVILGILLLVFPLTNVPAMIKSKKKNNRYFLGDPRILVSKNSNMGNNLNMQNKYTFFFSILLSLVLIILGMYLIVG' A
#
# COMPACT_ATOMS: atom_id res chain seq x y z
N MET A 1 -2.53 -16.71 -15.32
CA MET A 1 -3.67 -16.61 -14.35
C MET A 1 -3.22 -16.30 -12.91
N THR A 2 -2.30 -17.05 -12.32
CA THR A 2 -1.84 -16.85 -10.92
C THR A 2 -1.33 -15.44 -10.62
N ALA A 3 -0.54 -14.84 -11.52
CA ALA A 3 -0.04 -13.47 -11.37
C ALA A 3 -1.16 -12.41 -11.30
N VAL A 4 -2.23 -12.59 -12.08
CA VAL A 4 -3.41 -11.70 -12.05
C VAL A 4 -4.10 -11.79 -10.69
N ILE A 5 -4.32 -13.01 -10.19
CA ILE A 5 -4.95 -13.25 -8.88
C ILE A 5 -4.12 -12.62 -7.77
N LEU A 6 -2.79 -12.80 -7.80
CA LEU A 6 -1.88 -12.19 -6.83
C LEU A 6 -1.91 -10.66 -6.90
N GLY A 7 -1.93 -10.08 -8.10
CA GLY A 7 -2.02 -8.63 -8.26
C GLY A 7 -3.34 -8.05 -7.74
N ILE A 8 -4.47 -8.73 -7.96
CA ILE A 8 -5.78 -8.32 -7.42
C ILE A 8 -5.79 -8.42 -5.89
N LEU A 9 -5.26 -9.50 -5.31
CA LEU A 9 -5.11 -9.65 -3.86
C LEU A 9 -4.25 -8.55 -3.25
N LEU A 10 -3.15 -8.21 -3.92
CA LEU A 10 -2.19 -7.20 -3.43
C LEU A 10 -2.79 -5.78 -3.51
N LEU A 11 -3.73 -5.53 -4.43
CA LEU A 11 -4.52 -4.29 -4.52
C LEU A 11 -5.46 -4.07 -3.32
N VAL A 12 -5.86 -5.12 -2.60
CA VAL A 12 -6.72 -4.98 -1.41
C VAL A 12 -6.04 -4.16 -0.31
N PHE A 13 -4.70 -4.28 -0.19
CA PHE A 13 -3.94 -3.56 0.82
C PHE A 13 -4.01 -2.02 0.66
N PRO A 14 -3.67 -1.40 -0.48
CA PRO A 14 -3.83 0.04 -0.64
C PRO A 14 -5.31 0.47 -0.55
N LEU A 15 -6.25 -0.32 -1.09
CA LEU A 15 -7.68 0.01 -1.05
C LEU A 15 -8.22 0.12 0.38
N THR A 16 -7.84 -0.79 1.27
CA THR A 16 -8.26 -0.76 2.68
C THR A 16 -7.64 0.41 3.46
N ASN A 17 -6.53 0.98 2.99
CA ASN A 17 -5.89 2.14 3.59
C ASN A 17 -6.48 3.50 3.15
N VAL A 18 -7.23 3.55 2.04
CA VAL A 18 -7.82 4.80 1.51
C VAL A 18 -8.72 5.52 2.55
N PRO A 19 -9.63 4.85 3.28
CA PRO A 19 -10.46 5.52 4.28
C PRO A 19 -9.63 6.16 5.41
N ALA A 20 -8.54 5.50 5.83
CA ALA A 20 -7.64 6.03 6.85
C ALA A 20 -6.87 7.26 6.34
N MET A 21 -6.44 7.26 5.07
CA MET A 21 -5.81 8.42 4.43
C MET A 21 -6.77 9.61 4.31
N ILE A 22 -8.04 9.37 3.98
CA ILE A 22 -9.07 10.42 3.94
C ILE A 22 -9.29 11.02 5.33
N LYS A 23 -9.37 10.17 6.37
CA LYS A 23 -9.46 10.63 7.76
C LYS A 23 -8.22 11.43 8.17
N SER A 24 -7.01 11.00 7.78
CA SER A 24 -5.77 11.74 8.04
C SER A 24 -5.76 13.11 7.35
N LYS A 25 -6.21 13.19 6.09
CA LYS A 25 -6.32 14.48 5.39
C LYS A 25 -7.27 15.43 6.11
N LYS A 26 -8.43 14.96 6.58
CA LYS A 26 -9.38 15.79 7.33
C LYS A 26 -8.81 16.30 8.65
N LYS A 27 -8.02 15.49 9.36
CA LYS A 27 -7.48 15.83 10.68
C LYS A 27 -6.18 16.66 10.62
N ASN A 28 -5.27 16.30 9.72
CA ASN A 28 -3.89 16.79 9.71
C ASN A 28 -3.55 17.59 8.44
N ASN A 29 -4.52 17.81 7.55
CA ASN A 29 -4.36 18.42 6.22
C ASN A 29 -3.35 17.70 5.31
N ARG A 30 -3.00 16.43 5.62
CA ARG A 30 -2.06 15.59 4.89
C ARG A 30 -2.56 14.14 4.81
N TYR A 31 -2.41 13.50 3.65
CA TYR A 31 -2.81 12.10 3.43
C TYR A 31 -1.93 11.10 4.17
N PHE A 32 -0.65 11.40 4.27
CA PHE A 32 0.33 10.61 4.99
C PHE A 32 0.99 11.51 6.04
N LEU A 33 1.13 10.99 7.26
CA LEU A 33 1.92 11.66 8.28
C LEU A 33 3.39 11.67 7.82
N GLY A 34 4.00 12.85 7.83
CA GLY A 34 5.36 13.06 7.32
C GLY A 34 6.45 12.53 8.25
N ASP A 35 6.19 11.48 9.03
CA ASP A 35 7.21 10.89 9.89
C ASP A 35 8.29 10.26 8.99
N PRO A 36 9.52 10.80 8.97
CA PRO A 36 10.57 10.34 8.07
C PRO A 36 11.14 8.97 8.46
N ARG A 37 10.69 8.40 9.59
CA ARG A 37 11.18 7.11 10.10
C ARG A 37 10.63 5.96 9.28
N ILE A 38 11.38 5.57 8.24
CA ILE A 38 11.11 4.37 7.42
C ILE A 38 11.38 3.08 8.24
N LEU A 39 12.26 3.15 9.23
CA LEU A 39 12.64 2.05 10.12
C LEU A 39 12.34 2.46 11.57
N VAL A 40 11.16 2.09 12.06
CA VAL A 40 10.84 2.21 13.48
C VAL A 40 11.17 0.88 14.15
N SER A 41 11.95 0.91 15.24
CA SER A 41 12.35 -0.31 15.93
C SER A 41 11.11 -1.11 16.35
N LYS A 42 11.17 -2.42 16.09
CA LYS A 42 10.08 -3.39 16.36
C LYS A 42 9.55 -3.27 17.80
N ASN A 43 10.43 -2.94 18.74
CA ASN A 43 10.13 -2.89 20.18
C ASN A 43 9.45 -1.60 20.63
N SER A 44 9.44 -0.53 19.82
CA SER A 44 8.93 0.78 20.23
C SER A 44 7.51 1.07 19.77
N ASN A 45 7.08 0.58 18.61
CA ASN A 45 5.81 1.00 17.99
C ASN A 45 5.25 0.00 16.96
N MET A 46 5.67 -1.27 16.98
CA MET A 46 5.10 -2.30 16.10
C MET A 46 3.70 -2.68 16.59
N GLY A 47 2.72 -1.88 16.20
CA GLY A 47 1.34 -1.93 16.68
C GLY A 47 0.67 -0.56 16.62
N ASN A 48 1.46 0.52 16.57
CA ASN A 48 0.94 1.84 16.30
C ASN A 48 0.84 2.04 14.78
N ASN A 49 -0.30 2.56 14.34
CA ASN A 49 -0.80 2.69 12.96
C ASN A 49 0.08 3.56 12.02
N LEU A 50 1.31 3.87 12.44
CA LEU A 50 2.30 4.72 11.76
C LEU A 50 2.93 4.02 10.55
N ASN A 51 3.18 2.71 10.61
CA ASN A 51 3.77 1.98 9.47
C ASN A 51 2.72 1.64 8.38
N MET A 52 1.43 1.60 8.74
CA MET A 52 0.32 1.34 7.82
C MET A 52 0.01 2.54 6.92
N GLN A 53 0.46 3.74 7.30
CA GLN A 53 0.33 4.98 6.52
C GLN A 53 1.65 5.39 5.85
N ASN A 54 2.57 4.44 5.62
CA ASN A 54 3.78 4.75 4.86
C ASN A 54 3.44 4.97 3.38
N LYS A 55 3.69 6.19 2.90
CA LYS A 55 3.51 6.57 1.50
C LYS A 55 4.24 5.61 0.55
N TYR A 56 5.46 5.19 0.90
CA TYR A 56 6.29 4.35 0.03
C TYR A 56 5.68 2.96 -0.11
N THR A 57 5.25 2.35 0.99
CA THR A 57 4.59 1.04 0.97
C THR A 57 3.28 1.12 0.18
N PHE A 58 2.47 2.17 0.38
CA PHE A 58 1.23 2.36 -0.37
C PHE A 58 1.46 2.43 -1.89
N PHE A 59 2.36 3.29 -2.34
CA PHE A 59 2.64 3.44 -3.78
C PHE A 59 3.33 2.19 -4.36
N PHE A 60 4.22 1.56 -3.61
CA PHE A 60 4.88 0.32 -4.04
C PHE A 60 3.87 -0.82 -4.20
N SER A 61 2.92 -0.97 -3.28
CA SER A 61 1.86 -1.98 -3.39
C SER A 61 0.99 -1.76 -4.63
N ILE A 62 0.61 -0.52 -4.95
CA ILE A 62 -0.15 -0.21 -6.17
C ILE A 62 0.66 -0.58 -7.42
N LEU A 63 1.92 -0.12 -7.48
CA LEU A 63 2.79 -0.33 -8.63
C LEU A 63 3.06 -1.81 -8.87
N LEU A 64 3.39 -2.56 -7.81
CA LEU A 64 3.63 -4.00 -7.88
C LEU A 64 2.37 -4.76 -8.31
N SER A 65 1.20 -4.37 -7.79
CA SER A 65 -0.07 -4.99 -8.18
C SER A 65 -0.38 -4.78 -9.66
N LEU A 66 -0.19 -3.56 -10.17
CA LEU A 66 -0.39 -3.25 -11.58
C LEU A 66 0.57 -4.06 -12.47
N VAL A 67 1.85 -4.12 -12.10
CA VAL A 67 2.85 -4.92 -12.83
C VAL A 67 2.44 -6.40 -12.87
N LEU A 68 2.01 -6.98 -11.75
CA LEU A 68 1.54 -8.37 -11.69
C LEU A 68 0.31 -8.63 -12.56
N ILE A 69 -0.65 -7.69 -12.58
CA ILE A 69 -1.84 -7.80 -13.42
C ILE A 69 -1.47 -7.71 -14.90
N ILE A 70 -0.67 -6.71 -15.29
CA ILE A 70 -0.26 -6.50 -16.69
C ILE A 70 0.56 -7.70 -17.18
N LEU A 71 1.56 -8.14 -16.41
CA LEU A 71 2.36 -9.31 -16.74
C LEU A 71 1.49 -10.56 -16.82
N GLY A 72 0.58 -10.73 -15.85
CA GLY A 72 -0.34 -11.87 -15.82
C GLY A 72 -1.30 -11.89 -17.01
N MET A 73 -1.77 -10.74 -17.46
CA MET A 73 -2.62 -10.58 -18.66
C MET A 73 -1.81 -10.85 -19.93
N TYR A 74 -0.61 -10.30 -20.03
CA TYR A 74 0.30 -10.52 -21.16
C TYR A 74 0.60 -12.01 -21.35
N LEU A 75 0.88 -12.75 -20.27
CA LEU A 75 1.12 -14.19 -20.31
C LEU A 75 -0.13 -15.05 -20.58
N ILE A 76 -1.34 -14.49 -20.49
CA ILE A 76 -2.58 -15.21 -20.81
C ILE A 76 -2.96 -15.00 -22.28
N VAL A 77 -2.74 -13.77 -22.78
CA VAL A 77 -3.18 -13.36 -24.13
C VAL A 77 -2.09 -13.55 -25.18
N GLY A 78 -0.83 -13.39 -24.79
CA GLY A 78 0.35 -13.53 -25.64
C GLY A 78 0.91 -14.95 -25.70
#